data_AF-A0AAQ6IDD5-F1
#
_entry.id   AF-A0AAQ6IDD5-F1
#
_cell.length_a   1.000
_cell.length_b   1.000
_cell.length_c   1.000
_cell.angle_alpha   90.00
_cell.angle_beta   90.00
_cell.angle_gamma   90.00
#
_symmetry.space_group_name_H-M   'P 1'
#
loop_
_entity.id
_entity.type
_entity.pdbx_description
1 polymer ?
#
loop_
_entity_poly.entity_id
_entity_poly.type
_entity_poly.pdbx_seq_one_letter_code
_entity_poly.pdbx_strand_id
1 'polypeptide(L)'
;MGDPVVMVSLYPEFPQSVMSSVASCGEFVFLLDRSGSMSCPLNNSNHQETRIASARDTLLLLLKSLPMGCYFNIYSFGSTYEHIFPKSVEYSETTMEEALKKVEEMTANLGGTEILEPLKHIYSQPCIPNQPRQLFVFTDGEVGNTKEILQLVTRHSSSHRCFSFGIGEGASTALINGLAKNGGGHAQFISGADRMQPKVMQSLRFSLQPAVVDISVMWDLPKGVSATVLSPPITAIFQGQRSLVYAQLTGQSSEAAEGCVRVKYNLAGHPSQSQVNFSLKPAEDTGLTVHRLGARSLIRSLEVEQKDGEKVDEGLRKKVVELSVQSGVSSAYTAFIAVNKSNKETIQGPLVRRNVPAPRMMMMCCAMSAPVPQRFQSCNFAGFSRPEFGQIMPVADMALSSDSSSKEDEAVVPEQPPRDPLLQLVSLQKASGCWLLDAALAAALGKTSEEVEKPKPASVNQEVWGTILALIWLHGFKTDAKEEWELLAMKAVSWIHAQNAPLVTECVEAGNALLGCSVQKDLLGL
;
A
#
# COMPACT_ATOMS: atom_id res chain seq x y z
N MET A 1 20.47 -30.37 -9.56
CA MET A 1 19.55 -29.62 -10.45
C MET A 1 19.63 -30.07 -11.92
N GLY A 2 20.12 -31.28 -12.23
CA GLY A 2 20.19 -31.78 -13.60
C GLY A 2 18.87 -32.42 -14.09
N ASP A 3 17.97 -32.77 -13.16
CA ASP A 3 16.71 -33.41 -13.50
C ASP A 3 15.70 -32.42 -14.12
N PRO A 4 14.65 -32.92 -14.80
CA PRO A 4 13.59 -32.07 -15.34
C PRO A 4 12.90 -31.23 -14.26
N VAL A 5 12.53 -30.00 -14.60
CA VAL A 5 11.81 -29.09 -13.70
C VAL A 5 10.51 -28.65 -14.37
N VAL A 6 9.43 -28.66 -13.59
CA VAL A 6 8.10 -28.19 -13.99
C VAL A 6 7.82 -26.87 -13.32
N MET A 7 7.25 -25.94 -14.09
CA MET A 7 6.68 -24.68 -13.60
C MET A 7 5.18 -24.71 -13.81
N VAL A 8 4.42 -24.73 -12.72
CA VAL A 8 2.96 -24.60 -12.75
C VAL A 8 2.61 -23.14 -12.53
N SER A 9 1.86 -22.56 -13.46
CA SER A 9 1.33 -21.19 -13.33
C SER A 9 -0.17 -21.25 -13.10
N LEU A 10 -0.62 -20.75 -11.96
CA LEU A 10 -2.03 -20.68 -11.60
C LEU A 10 -2.52 -19.25 -11.84
N TYR A 11 -3.49 -19.10 -12.74
CA TYR A 11 -4.16 -17.84 -13.05
C TYR A 11 -5.65 -18.01 -12.76
N PRO A 12 -6.13 -17.55 -11.60
CA PRO A 12 -7.54 -17.70 -11.26
C PRO A 12 -8.41 -16.70 -12.02
N GLU A 13 -9.51 -17.21 -12.55
CA GLU A 13 -10.64 -16.44 -13.04
C GLU A 13 -11.89 -16.90 -12.28
N PHE A 14 -12.45 -16.04 -11.44
CA PHE A 14 -13.62 -16.41 -10.64
C PHE A 14 -14.92 -15.98 -11.34
N PRO A 15 -16.01 -16.75 -11.17
CA PRO A 15 -17.33 -16.36 -11.66
C PRO A 15 -17.77 -15.00 -11.10
N GLN A 16 -18.49 -14.23 -11.92
CA GLN A 16 -18.95 -12.89 -11.54
C GLN A 16 -19.85 -12.90 -10.29
N SER A 17 -20.59 -13.98 -10.03
CA SER A 17 -21.41 -14.16 -8.83
C SER A 17 -20.60 -14.22 -7.53
N VAL A 18 -19.37 -14.74 -7.59
CA VAL A 18 -18.44 -14.75 -6.44
C VAL A 18 -17.79 -13.39 -6.28
N MET A 19 -17.52 -12.70 -7.39
CA MET A 19 -16.96 -11.35 -7.42
C MET A 19 -17.93 -10.27 -6.96
N SER A 20 -19.23 -10.46 -7.14
CA SER A 20 -20.25 -9.52 -6.67
C SER A 20 -20.45 -9.57 -5.16
N SER A 21 -20.01 -10.64 -4.49
CA SER A 21 -19.98 -10.71 -3.03
C SER A 21 -18.69 -10.03 -2.53
N VAL A 22 -18.72 -8.70 -2.38
CA VAL A 22 -17.65 -7.99 -1.67
C VAL A 22 -17.49 -8.59 -0.28
N ALA A 23 -16.25 -8.83 0.16
CA ALA A 23 -16.03 -9.30 1.52
C ALA A 23 -16.54 -8.22 2.50
N SER A 24 -17.53 -8.57 3.32
CA SER A 24 -18.01 -7.73 4.43
C SER A 24 -17.07 -7.77 5.64
N CYS A 25 -15.96 -8.51 5.53
CA CYS A 25 -15.07 -8.85 6.63
C CYS A 25 -13.60 -8.61 6.20
N GLY A 26 -12.85 -7.90 7.04
CA GLY A 26 -11.42 -7.70 6.96
C GLY A 26 -10.91 -6.89 8.16
N GLU A 27 -9.62 -7.03 8.48
CA GLU A 27 -8.95 -6.12 9.42
C GLU A 27 -8.06 -5.15 8.61
N PHE A 28 -8.47 -3.88 8.48
CA PHE A 28 -7.78 -2.87 7.68
C PHE A 28 -6.84 -2.03 8.54
N VAL A 29 -5.53 -2.21 8.35
CA VAL A 29 -4.49 -1.46 9.08
C VAL A 29 -3.82 -0.49 8.12
N PHE A 30 -3.94 0.80 8.39
CA PHE A 30 -3.28 1.85 7.60
C PHE A 30 -2.03 2.32 8.34
N LEU A 31 -0.86 2.23 7.71
CA LEU A 31 0.43 2.66 8.25
C LEU A 31 0.92 3.86 7.42
N LEU A 32 0.80 5.05 8.00
CA LEU A 32 1.08 6.33 7.33
C LEU A 32 2.43 6.91 7.77
N ASP A 33 3.30 7.22 6.81
CA ASP A 33 4.50 7.99 7.04
C ASP A 33 4.16 9.46 7.37
N ARG A 34 4.74 9.99 8.44
CA ARG A 34 4.67 11.40 8.87
C ARG A 34 6.07 11.97 9.09
N SER A 35 7.07 11.39 8.45
CA SER A 35 8.43 11.93 8.38
C SER A 35 8.44 13.34 7.76
N GLY A 36 9.50 14.09 8.01
CA GLY A 36 9.61 15.48 7.54
C GLY A 36 9.50 15.62 6.02
N SER A 37 9.89 14.62 5.23
CA SER A 37 9.74 14.64 3.76
C SER A 37 8.29 14.68 3.30
N MET A 38 7.35 14.20 4.11
CA MET A 38 5.93 14.22 3.79
C MET A 38 5.35 15.65 3.77
N SER A 39 6.07 16.65 4.28
CA SER A 39 5.70 18.07 4.13
C SER A 39 6.02 18.62 2.74
N CYS A 40 6.79 17.89 1.92
CA CYS A 40 7.12 18.33 0.57
C CYS A 40 5.87 18.36 -0.33
N PRO A 41 5.87 19.23 -1.35
CA PRO A 41 4.87 19.18 -2.42
C PRO A 41 4.79 17.80 -3.07
N LEU A 42 3.58 17.41 -3.48
CA LEU A 42 3.35 16.16 -4.21
C LEU A 42 4.05 16.19 -5.58
N ASN A 43 4.03 17.34 -6.25
CA ASN A 43 4.70 17.55 -7.53
C ASN A 43 5.35 18.94 -7.64
N ASN A 44 6.22 19.10 -8.63
CA ASN A 44 6.98 20.34 -8.86
C ASN A 44 6.14 21.45 -9.50
N SER A 45 4.91 21.16 -9.93
CA SER A 45 4.03 22.09 -10.65
C SER A 45 3.01 22.77 -9.74
N ASN A 46 2.57 22.10 -8.67
CA ASN A 46 1.58 22.59 -7.73
C ASN A 46 2.13 22.49 -6.30
N HIS A 47 2.69 23.59 -5.81
CA HIS A 47 3.30 23.66 -4.48
C HIS A 47 2.29 23.75 -3.33
N GLN A 48 0.98 23.86 -3.62
CA GLN A 48 -0.05 23.99 -2.59
C GLN A 48 -0.44 22.64 -1.97
N GLU A 49 -0.36 21.54 -2.71
CA GLU A 49 -0.71 20.21 -2.21
C GLU A 49 0.54 19.47 -1.72
N THR A 50 0.59 19.20 -0.41
CA THR A 50 1.67 18.42 0.21
C THR A 50 1.36 16.93 0.19
N ARG A 51 2.39 16.09 0.27
CA ARG A 51 2.24 14.62 0.33
C ARG A 51 1.38 14.20 1.52
N ILE A 52 1.58 14.83 2.68
CA ILE A 52 0.78 14.55 3.88
C ILE A 52 -0.69 14.99 3.73
N ALA A 53 -0.97 16.12 3.08
CA ALA A 53 -2.34 16.56 2.81
C ALA A 53 -3.07 15.56 1.89
N SER A 54 -2.43 15.18 0.78
CA SER A 54 -2.99 14.20 -0.15
C SER A 54 -3.21 12.83 0.50
N ALA A 55 -2.30 12.42 1.40
CA ALA A 55 -2.44 11.19 2.16
C ALA A 55 -3.60 11.23 3.17
N ARG A 56 -3.87 12.38 3.79
CA ARG A 56 -5.05 12.57 4.67
C ARG A 56 -6.36 12.48 3.90
N ASP A 57 -6.44 13.14 2.76
CA ASP A 57 -7.63 13.09 1.89
C ASP A 57 -7.89 11.66 1.39
N THR A 58 -6.81 10.93 1.09
CA THR A 58 -6.87 9.52 0.74
C THR A 58 -7.34 8.65 1.90
N LEU A 59 -6.86 8.91 3.14
CA LEU A 59 -7.33 8.19 4.33
C LEU A 59 -8.81 8.47 4.62
N LEU A 60 -9.28 9.71 4.44
CA LEU A 60 -10.70 10.04 4.52
C LEU A 60 -11.52 9.16 3.56
N LEU A 61 -11.11 9.11 2.28
CA LEU A 61 -11.80 8.32 1.26
C LEU A 61 -11.80 6.82 1.58
N LEU A 62 -10.66 6.29 2.03
CA LEU A 62 -10.52 4.90 2.47
C LEU A 62 -11.47 4.58 3.62
N LEU A 63 -11.47 5.39 4.68
CA LEU A 63 -12.29 5.16 5.88
C LEU A 63 -13.79 5.21 5.57
N LYS A 64 -14.24 6.14 4.72
CA LYS A 64 -15.65 6.20 4.31
C LYS A 64 -16.05 5.00 3.44
N SER A 65 -15.10 4.48 2.67
CA SER A 65 -15.31 3.35 1.75
C SER A 65 -15.16 1.96 2.39
N LEU A 66 -14.80 1.86 3.66
CA LEU A 66 -14.72 0.59 4.37
C LEU A 66 -16.12 -0.06 4.50
N PRO A 67 -16.23 -1.40 4.33
CA PRO A 67 -17.50 -2.10 4.50
C PRO A 67 -17.92 -2.16 5.97
N MET A 68 -19.23 -2.26 6.22
CA MET A 68 -19.74 -2.54 7.57
C MET A 68 -19.34 -3.94 8.04
N GLY A 69 -19.02 -4.08 9.32
CA GLY A 69 -18.61 -5.37 9.94
C GLY A 69 -17.12 -5.68 9.85
N CYS A 70 -16.31 -4.76 9.29
CA CYS A 70 -14.85 -4.88 9.30
C CYS A 70 -14.23 -4.30 10.59
N TYR A 71 -12.95 -4.57 10.79
CA TYR A 71 -12.12 -3.96 11.82
C TYR A 71 -11.09 -3.04 11.18
N PHE A 72 -10.66 -2.00 11.89
CA PHE A 72 -9.60 -1.14 11.37
C PHE A 72 -8.73 -0.51 12.46
N ASN A 73 -7.55 -0.04 12.06
CA ASN A 73 -6.68 0.81 12.87
C ASN A 73 -5.80 1.68 11.97
N ILE A 74 -5.34 2.80 12.50
CA ILE A 74 -4.42 3.71 11.83
C ILE A 74 -3.18 3.87 12.70
N TYR A 75 -2.05 3.57 12.09
CA TYR A 75 -0.72 3.79 12.61
C TYR A 75 -0.09 4.95 11.86
N SER A 76 0.73 5.71 12.57
CA SER A 76 1.59 6.71 11.98
C SER A 76 3.02 6.48 12.40
N PHE A 77 3.98 6.77 11.53
CA PHE A 77 5.38 6.57 11.86
C PHE A 77 6.28 7.69 11.31
N GLY A 78 7.39 7.89 12.01
CA GLY A 78 8.53 8.71 11.62
C GLY A 78 9.76 8.18 12.37
N SER A 79 10.45 9.00 13.15
CA SER A 79 11.43 8.54 14.15
C SER A 79 10.79 7.79 15.33
N THR A 80 9.52 8.07 15.59
CA THR A 80 8.67 7.36 16.57
C THR A 80 7.41 6.89 15.86
N TYR A 81 6.59 6.07 16.51
CA TYR A 81 5.30 5.66 15.95
C TYR A 81 4.16 5.87 16.93
N GLU A 82 2.98 6.11 16.38
CA GLU A 82 1.72 6.33 17.09
C GLU A 82 0.64 5.45 16.47
N HIS A 83 -0.42 5.16 17.23
CA HIS A 83 -1.61 4.49 16.73
C HIS A 83 -2.86 5.15 17.31
N ILE A 84 -3.91 5.22 16.51
CA ILE A 84 -5.19 5.84 16.93
C ILE A 84 -5.86 5.00 18.01
N PHE A 85 -5.85 3.67 17.85
CA PHE A 85 -6.45 2.73 18.78
C PHE A 85 -5.39 1.73 19.28
N PRO A 86 -5.41 1.32 20.56
CA PRO A 86 -4.47 0.31 21.08
C PRO A 86 -4.52 -1.04 20.35
N LYS A 87 -5.70 -1.40 19.85
CA LYS A 87 -5.97 -2.58 19.01
C LYS A 87 -6.97 -2.20 17.94
N SER A 88 -7.04 -2.98 16.87
CA SER A 88 -8.03 -2.78 15.82
C SER A 88 -9.45 -2.86 16.39
N VAL A 89 -10.27 -1.87 16.06
CA VAL A 89 -11.65 -1.71 16.54
C VAL A 89 -12.63 -1.99 15.42
N GLU A 90 -13.85 -2.39 15.77
CA GLU A 90 -14.93 -2.58 14.80
C GLU A 90 -15.29 -1.24 14.15
N TYR A 91 -15.52 -1.27 12.84
CA TYR A 91 -15.91 -0.11 12.07
C TYR A 91 -17.37 0.28 12.36
N SER A 92 -17.52 1.43 13.03
CA SER A 92 -18.80 2.05 13.41
C SER A 92 -18.73 3.57 13.26
N GLU A 93 -19.88 4.25 13.33
CA GLU A 93 -19.95 5.73 13.26
C GLU A 93 -19.00 6.38 14.27
N THR A 94 -19.07 5.97 15.53
CA THR A 94 -18.29 6.56 16.63
C THR A 94 -16.78 6.36 16.43
N THR A 95 -16.36 5.15 16.04
CA THR A 95 -14.93 4.86 15.80
C THR A 95 -14.41 5.56 14.55
N MET A 96 -15.26 5.69 13.51
CA MET A 96 -14.90 6.37 12.27
C MET A 96 -14.71 7.87 12.52
N GLU A 97 -15.64 8.51 13.22
CA GLU A 97 -15.56 9.92 13.59
C GLU A 97 -14.32 10.21 14.47
N GLU A 98 -14.04 9.36 15.47
CA GLU A 98 -12.83 9.49 16.29
C GLU A 98 -11.55 9.42 15.44
N ALA A 99 -11.49 8.46 14.51
CA ALA A 99 -10.35 8.31 13.62
C ALA A 99 -10.19 9.51 12.67
N LEU A 100 -11.29 9.98 12.07
CA LEU A 100 -11.29 11.12 11.14
C LEU A 100 -10.81 12.41 11.81
N LYS A 101 -11.23 12.67 13.06
CA LYS A 101 -10.75 13.82 13.83
C LYS A 101 -9.22 13.82 13.98
N LYS A 102 -8.64 12.66 14.34
CA LYS A 102 -7.18 12.53 14.47
C LYS A 102 -6.48 12.61 13.11
N VAL A 103 -7.06 12.05 12.04
CA VAL A 103 -6.51 12.16 10.67
C VAL A 103 -6.47 13.62 10.22
N GLU A 104 -7.48 14.42 10.57
CA GLU A 104 -7.55 15.85 10.25
C GLU A 104 -6.48 16.70 10.97
N GLU A 105 -5.90 16.18 12.04
CA GLU A 105 -4.81 16.82 12.79
C GLU A 105 -3.41 16.35 12.34
N MET A 106 -3.32 15.35 11.46
CA MET A 106 -2.04 14.79 11.02
C MET A 106 -1.20 15.81 10.24
N THR A 107 0.06 15.91 10.65
CA THR A 107 1.11 16.73 10.01
C THR A 107 2.42 15.94 9.94
N ALA A 108 3.34 16.36 9.06
CA ALA A 108 4.65 15.73 8.85
C ALA A 108 5.66 16.10 9.96
N ASN A 109 5.36 15.69 11.19
CA ASN A 109 6.07 16.14 12.40
C ASN A 109 6.73 15.00 13.20
N LEU A 110 6.80 13.77 12.67
CA LEU A 110 7.39 12.63 13.39
C LEU A 110 8.90 12.44 13.12
N GLY A 111 9.54 13.32 12.34
CA GLY A 111 10.99 13.32 12.16
C GLY A 111 11.48 12.43 11.02
N GLY A 112 12.31 11.43 11.32
CA GLY A 112 12.89 10.48 10.36
C GLY A 112 11.92 9.40 9.89
N THR A 113 12.41 8.26 9.39
CA THR A 113 11.60 7.20 8.76
C THR A 113 11.96 5.81 9.31
N GLU A 114 11.36 5.43 10.44
CA GLU A 114 11.59 4.15 11.15
C GLU A 114 10.35 3.25 11.11
N ILE A 115 10.19 2.51 10.00
CA ILE A 115 9.00 1.66 9.76
C ILE A 115 9.04 0.29 10.48
N LEU A 116 10.22 -0.15 10.93
CA LEU A 116 10.39 -1.52 11.44
C LEU A 116 9.62 -1.76 12.74
N GLU A 117 9.73 -0.85 13.70
CA GLU A 117 9.08 -0.97 15.01
C GLU A 117 7.55 -0.96 14.95
N PRO A 118 6.88 -0.06 14.19
CA PRO A 118 5.42 -0.15 14.03
C PRO A 118 4.99 -1.45 13.34
N LEU A 119 5.76 -1.98 12.37
CA LEU A 119 5.46 -3.28 11.78
C LEU A 119 5.57 -4.43 12.79
N LYS A 120 6.62 -4.45 13.62
CA LYS A 120 6.75 -5.43 14.71
C LYS A 120 5.55 -5.35 15.66
N HIS A 121 5.13 -4.14 16.03
CA HIS A 121 3.96 -3.94 16.89
C HIS A 121 2.69 -4.47 16.21
N ILE A 122 2.43 -4.13 14.95
CA ILE A 122 1.28 -4.62 14.18
C ILE A 122 1.25 -6.16 14.17
N TYR A 123 2.36 -6.82 13.83
CA TYR A 123 2.42 -8.28 13.78
C TYR A 123 2.39 -8.95 15.16
N SER A 124 2.71 -8.24 16.24
CA SER A 124 2.53 -8.73 17.60
C SER A 124 1.07 -8.77 18.04
N GLN A 125 0.19 -7.98 17.40
CA GLN A 125 -1.23 -7.98 17.71
C GLN A 125 -1.90 -9.27 17.22
N PRO A 126 -2.76 -9.90 18.02
CA PRO A 126 -3.45 -11.13 17.64
C PRO A 126 -4.30 -10.90 16.38
N CYS A 127 -4.32 -11.90 15.49
CA CYS A 127 -5.21 -11.87 14.33
C CYS A 127 -6.65 -12.07 14.78
N ILE A 128 -7.58 -11.32 14.18
CA ILE A 128 -9.00 -11.45 14.47
C ILE A 128 -9.55 -12.64 13.66
N PRO A 129 -10.24 -13.62 14.30
CA PRO A 129 -10.77 -14.78 13.59
C PRO A 129 -11.68 -14.39 12.42
N ASN A 130 -11.52 -15.03 11.27
CA ASN A 130 -12.29 -14.79 10.03
C ASN A 130 -12.19 -13.36 9.46
N GLN A 131 -11.24 -12.54 9.93
CA GLN A 131 -11.04 -11.15 9.50
C GLN A 131 -9.61 -11.02 8.97
N PRO A 132 -9.37 -11.30 7.68
CA PRO A 132 -8.03 -11.30 7.11
C PRO A 132 -7.42 -9.89 7.16
N ARG A 133 -6.19 -9.77 7.67
CA ARG A 133 -5.52 -8.49 7.83
C ARG A 133 -5.07 -7.92 6.48
N GLN A 134 -5.46 -6.69 6.18
CA GLN A 134 -5.06 -5.90 5.01
C GLN A 134 -4.24 -4.71 5.51
N LEU A 135 -2.93 -4.74 5.29
CA LEU A 135 -1.99 -3.69 5.67
C LEU A 135 -1.77 -2.75 4.48
N PHE A 136 -2.00 -1.46 4.66
CA PHE A 136 -1.78 -0.41 3.66
C PHE A 136 -0.65 0.48 4.16
N VAL A 137 0.49 0.51 3.46
CA VAL A 137 1.68 1.27 3.85
C VAL A 137 1.88 2.45 2.91
N PHE A 138 1.94 3.66 3.45
CA PHE A 138 2.19 4.89 2.68
C PHE A 138 3.52 5.48 3.12
N THR A 139 4.45 5.70 2.20
CA THR A 139 5.76 6.30 2.52
C THR A 139 6.37 7.00 1.30
N ASP A 140 7.09 8.08 1.54
CA ASP A 140 7.83 8.84 0.53
C ASP A 140 9.36 8.69 0.66
N GLY A 141 9.81 7.86 1.59
CA GLY A 141 11.20 7.80 2.05
C GLY A 141 11.93 6.49 1.74
N GLU A 142 13.21 6.49 2.09
CA GLU A 142 14.07 5.31 2.08
C GLU A 142 14.37 4.85 3.51
N VAL A 143 14.58 3.55 3.68
CA VAL A 143 14.92 2.94 4.97
C VAL A 143 16.23 2.16 4.85
N GLY A 144 17.14 2.36 5.81
CA GLY A 144 18.47 1.73 5.81
C GLY A 144 18.43 0.21 6.02
N ASN A 145 17.38 -0.31 6.65
CA ASN A 145 17.19 -1.71 7.05
C ASN A 145 16.14 -2.45 6.18
N THR A 146 16.09 -2.13 4.88
CA THR A 146 15.11 -2.73 3.94
C THR A 146 15.06 -4.26 4.04
N LYS A 147 16.21 -4.96 4.13
CA LYS A 147 16.25 -6.43 4.18
C LYS A 147 15.49 -7.01 5.40
N GLU A 148 15.73 -6.43 6.57
CA GLU A 148 15.11 -6.87 7.84
C GLU A 148 13.59 -6.67 7.78
N ILE A 149 13.13 -5.51 7.29
CA ILE A 149 11.71 -5.21 7.09
C ILE A 149 11.06 -6.23 6.16
N LEU A 150 11.70 -6.54 5.03
CA LEU A 150 11.18 -7.49 4.06
C LEU A 150 11.11 -8.92 4.61
N GLN A 151 12.07 -9.32 5.45
CA GLN A 151 12.05 -10.62 6.13
C GLN A 151 10.93 -10.69 7.16
N LEU A 152 10.70 -9.62 7.93
CA LEU A 152 9.60 -9.53 8.89
C LEU A 152 8.25 -9.73 8.19
N VAL A 153 7.99 -9.00 7.10
CA VAL A 153 6.76 -9.13 6.30
C VAL A 153 6.61 -10.54 5.74
N THR A 154 7.69 -11.13 5.21
CA THR A 154 7.65 -12.50 4.66
C THR A 154 7.25 -13.52 5.72
N ARG A 155 7.74 -13.38 6.96
CA ARG A 155 7.43 -14.30 8.08
C ARG A 155 5.95 -14.29 8.46
N HIS A 156 5.28 -13.16 8.25
CA HIS A 156 3.85 -12.99 8.57
C HIS A 156 2.94 -13.08 7.33
N SER A 157 3.47 -13.44 6.15
CA SER A 157 2.75 -13.46 4.87
C SER A 157 1.52 -14.38 4.80
N SER A 158 1.38 -15.34 5.73
CA SER A 158 0.17 -16.16 5.86
C SER A 158 -0.98 -15.48 6.58
N SER A 159 -0.70 -14.40 7.32
CA SER A 159 -1.64 -13.76 8.25
C SER A 159 -2.13 -12.37 7.79
N HIS A 160 -1.53 -11.82 6.73
CA HIS A 160 -1.89 -10.51 6.21
C HIS A 160 -1.62 -10.39 4.71
N ARG A 161 -2.25 -9.40 4.08
CA ARG A 161 -1.81 -8.84 2.81
C ARG A 161 -1.21 -7.46 2.97
N CYS A 162 -0.17 -7.12 2.23
CA CYS A 162 0.46 -5.79 2.26
C CYS A 162 0.30 -5.06 0.93
N PHE A 163 -0.36 -3.91 0.94
CA PHE A 163 -0.42 -2.94 -0.15
C PHE A 163 0.49 -1.78 0.20
N SER A 164 1.35 -1.36 -0.71
CA SER A 164 2.37 -0.34 -0.42
C SER A 164 2.40 0.75 -1.48
N PHE A 165 2.44 1.99 -1.02
CA PHE A 165 2.32 3.20 -1.82
C PHE A 165 3.58 4.03 -1.65
N GLY A 166 4.39 4.11 -2.70
CA GLY A 166 5.54 5.01 -2.77
C GLY A 166 5.08 6.39 -3.23
N ILE A 167 5.24 7.41 -2.39
CA ILE A 167 4.78 8.77 -2.66
C ILE A 167 5.96 9.63 -3.11
N GLY A 168 5.82 10.31 -4.24
CA GLY A 168 6.86 11.16 -4.82
C GLY A 168 8.02 10.39 -5.46
N GLU A 169 8.91 11.13 -6.12
CA GLU A 169 10.05 10.59 -6.89
C GLU A 169 11.17 10.00 -6.01
N GLY A 170 11.12 10.22 -4.69
CA GLY A 170 12.15 9.76 -3.73
C GLY A 170 11.83 8.43 -3.06
N ALA A 171 10.67 7.83 -3.33
CA ALA A 171 10.25 6.61 -2.65
C ALA A 171 11.10 5.39 -3.05
N SER A 172 11.51 4.59 -2.06
CA SER A 172 12.35 3.41 -2.31
C SER A 172 11.61 2.31 -3.10
N THR A 173 11.98 2.13 -4.38
CA THR A 173 11.44 1.06 -5.23
C THR A 173 11.66 -0.34 -4.66
N ALA A 174 12.78 -0.55 -3.95
CA ALA A 174 13.10 -1.84 -3.33
C ALA A 174 12.21 -2.14 -2.13
N LEU A 175 11.94 -1.13 -1.28
CA LEU A 175 11.05 -1.26 -0.14
C LEU A 175 9.61 -1.49 -0.60
N ILE A 176 9.07 -0.59 -1.43
CA ILE A 176 7.67 -0.62 -1.87
C ILE A 176 7.36 -1.94 -2.59
N ASN A 177 8.12 -2.31 -3.62
CA ASN A 177 7.90 -3.59 -4.30
C ASN A 177 8.14 -4.80 -3.38
N GLY A 178 9.11 -4.69 -2.46
CA GLY A 178 9.41 -5.76 -1.52
C GLY A 178 8.26 -6.02 -0.54
N LEU A 179 7.69 -4.97 0.06
CA LEU A 179 6.56 -5.04 0.99
C LEU A 179 5.37 -5.71 0.32
N ALA A 180 4.95 -5.19 -0.84
CA ALA A 180 3.82 -5.74 -1.58
C ALA A 180 4.03 -7.20 -1.99
N LYS A 181 5.19 -7.51 -2.58
CA LYS A 181 5.48 -8.85 -3.08
C LYS A 181 5.56 -9.88 -1.96
N ASN A 182 6.23 -9.55 -0.86
CA ASN A 182 6.41 -10.48 0.25
C ASN A 182 5.14 -10.61 1.11
N GLY A 183 4.30 -9.57 1.13
CA GLY A 183 2.99 -9.58 1.77
C GLY A 183 1.84 -9.94 0.82
N GLY A 184 2.07 -10.46 -0.40
CA GLY A 184 0.97 -10.92 -1.28
C GLY A 184 -0.04 -9.85 -1.73
N GLY A 185 0.33 -8.56 -1.73
CA GLY A 185 -0.50 -7.46 -2.21
C GLY A 185 0.11 -6.73 -3.42
N HIS A 186 -0.22 -5.44 -3.58
CA HIS A 186 0.20 -4.64 -4.73
C HIS A 186 1.02 -3.41 -4.32
N ALA A 187 2.02 -3.12 -5.13
CA ALA A 187 2.82 -1.91 -5.03
C ALA A 187 2.34 -0.88 -6.04
N GLN A 188 2.19 0.35 -5.60
CA GLN A 188 1.87 1.48 -6.48
C GLN A 188 2.77 2.66 -6.15
N PHE A 189 3.14 3.42 -7.18
CA PHE A 189 3.91 4.65 -7.05
C PHE A 189 3.02 5.81 -7.44
N ILE A 190 3.07 6.89 -6.66
CA ILE A 190 2.34 8.14 -6.90
C ILE A 190 3.40 9.20 -7.19
N SER A 191 3.60 9.55 -8.46
CA SER A 191 4.61 10.54 -8.84
C SER A 191 4.13 11.43 -9.99
N GLY A 192 4.85 12.52 -10.27
CA GLY A 192 4.48 13.47 -11.31
C GLY A 192 3.04 14.01 -11.19
N ALA A 193 2.21 13.72 -12.20
CA ALA A 193 0.82 14.17 -12.27
C ALA A 193 -0.19 13.15 -11.71
N ASP A 194 0.29 12.06 -11.10
CA ASP A 194 -0.57 11.02 -10.56
C ASP A 194 -1.40 11.50 -9.37
N ARG A 195 -2.67 11.08 -9.31
CA ARG A 195 -3.51 11.20 -8.12
C ARG A 195 -3.40 9.96 -7.25
N MET A 196 -3.35 10.16 -5.94
CA MET A 196 -3.21 9.07 -4.96
C MET A 196 -4.51 8.28 -4.79
N GLN A 197 -5.64 8.99 -4.76
CA GLN A 197 -6.96 8.48 -4.47
C GLN A 197 -7.38 7.31 -5.39
N PRO A 198 -7.39 7.42 -6.74
CA PRO A 198 -7.86 6.32 -7.61
C PRO A 198 -7.00 5.06 -7.47
N LYS A 199 -5.68 5.25 -7.37
CA LYS A 199 -4.67 4.21 -7.15
C LYS A 199 -4.93 3.42 -5.87
N VAL A 200 -5.11 4.14 -4.76
CA VAL A 200 -5.35 3.55 -3.44
C VAL A 200 -6.72 2.88 -3.37
N MET A 201 -7.74 3.49 -3.97
CA MET A 201 -9.08 2.89 -4.05
C MET A 201 -9.12 1.62 -4.89
N GLN A 202 -8.33 1.54 -5.95
CA GLN A 202 -8.13 0.29 -6.69
C GLN A 202 -7.52 -0.80 -5.80
N SER A 203 -6.54 -0.45 -4.96
CA SER A 203 -5.95 -1.40 -4.00
C SER A 203 -6.94 -1.83 -2.91
N LEU A 204 -7.81 -0.92 -2.43
CA LEU A 204 -8.90 -1.27 -1.52
C LEU A 204 -9.86 -2.28 -2.17
N ARG A 205 -10.22 -2.11 -3.44
CA ARG A 205 -11.03 -3.11 -4.17
C ARG A 205 -10.35 -4.47 -4.20
N PHE A 206 -9.07 -4.55 -4.53
CA PHE A 206 -8.31 -5.81 -4.48
C PHE A 206 -8.27 -6.42 -3.08
N SER A 207 -8.21 -5.58 -2.04
CA SER A 207 -8.24 -6.03 -0.66
C SER A 207 -9.60 -6.61 -0.22
N LEU A 208 -10.68 -6.23 -0.90
CA LEU A 208 -12.05 -6.71 -0.65
C LEU A 208 -12.44 -7.93 -1.49
N GLN A 209 -11.60 -8.33 -2.45
CA GLN A 209 -11.83 -9.53 -3.25
C GLN A 209 -11.72 -10.79 -2.40
N PRO A 210 -12.60 -11.79 -2.62
CA PRO A 210 -12.49 -13.09 -1.97
C PRO A 210 -11.17 -13.76 -2.34
N ALA A 211 -10.62 -14.46 -1.35
CA ALA A 211 -9.42 -15.27 -1.51
C ALA A 211 -9.80 -16.72 -1.76
N VAL A 212 -9.02 -17.39 -2.59
CA VAL A 212 -8.94 -18.85 -2.58
C VAL A 212 -8.02 -19.24 -1.42
N VAL A 213 -8.54 -20.03 -0.50
CA VAL A 213 -7.84 -20.51 0.71
C VAL A 213 -7.84 -22.04 0.76
N ASP A 214 -7.22 -22.64 1.79
CA ASP A 214 -7.10 -24.09 1.99
C ASP A 214 -6.55 -24.83 0.76
N ILE A 215 -5.48 -24.26 0.18
CA ILE A 215 -4.92 -24.75 -1.08
C ILE A 215 -4.01 -25.94 -0.82
N SER A 216 -4.28 -27.02 -1.53
CA SER A 216 -3.45 -28.23 -1.55
C SER A 216 -3.09 -28.58 -2.99
N VAL A 217 -1.79 -28.62 -3.28
CA VAL A 217 -1.24 -29.03 -4.59
C VAL A 217 -0.79 -30.48 -4.51
N MET A 218 -1.44 -31.34 -5.27
CA MET A 218 -1.16 -32.77 -5.37
C MET A 218 -0.55 -33.09 -6.73
N TRP A 219 0.43 -33.99 -6.73
CA TRP A 219 1.12 -34.44 -7.93
C TRP A 219 0.73 -35.89 -8.21
N ASP A 220 -0.16 -36.07 -9.18
CA ASP A 220 -0.62 -37.36 -9.66
C ASP A 220 0.38 -37.82 -10.77
N LEU A 221 1.41 -38.58 -10.38
CA LEU A 221 2.52 -38.99 -11.25
C LEU A 221 2.54 -40.51 -11.50
N PRO A 222 3.09 -40.97 -12.65
CA PRO A 222 3.30 -42.40 -12.91
C PRO A 222 4.20 -43.07 -11.86
N LYS A 223 4.02 -44.39 -11.69
CA LYS A 223 4.84 -45.19 -10.79
C LYS A 223 6.32 -45.05 -11.17
N GLY A 224 7.15 -44.67 -10.19
CA GLY A 224 8.59 -44.50 -10.37
C GLY A 224 9.04 -43.05 -10.57
N VAL A 225 8.11 -42.09 -10.69
CA VAL A 225 8.41 -40.65 -10.75
C VAL A 225 7.92 -39.95 -9.48
N SER A 226 8.72 -39.01 -8.96
CA SER A 226 8.34 -38.17 -7.83
C SER A 226 8.66 -36.70 -8.09
N ALA A 227 7.87 -35.80 -7.47
CA ALA A 227 8.07 -34.36 -7.55
C ALA A 227 8.56 -33.82 -6.20
N THR A 228 9.67 -33.08 -6.23
CA THR A 228 10.16 -32.28 -5.11
C THR A 228 9.85 -30.82 -5.37
N VAL A 229 8.96 -30.24 -4.56
CA VAL A 229 8.58 -28.83 -4.70
C VAL A 229 9.75 -27.93 -4.24
N LEU A 230 10.11 -26.95 -5.08
CA LEU A 230 11.21 -26.02 -4.88
C LEU A 230 10.72 -24.63 -4.42
N SER A 231 9.43 -24.34 -4.56
CA SER A 231 8.79 -23.10 -4.12
C SER A 231 8.12 -23.25 -2.74
N PRO A 232 7.97 -22.16 -1.98
CA PRO A 232 7.11 -22.14 -0.80
C PRO A 232 5.66 -22.57 -1.13
N PRO A 233 4.91 -23.11 -0.15
CA PRO A 233 3.50 -23.44 -0.34
C PRO A 233 2.68 -22.19 -0.63
N ILE A 234 1.69 -22.31 -1.51
CA ILE A 234 0.75 -21.23 -1.80
C ILE A 234 -0.31 -21.22 -0.69
N THR A 235 -0.41 -20.12 0.04
CA THR A 235 -1.37 -19.97 1.16
C THR A 235 -2.69 -19.34 0.73
N ALA A 236 -2.67 -18.44 -0.26
CA ALA A 236 -3.85 -17.81 -0.82
C ALA A 236 -3.64 -17.45 -2.30
N ILE A 237 -4.73 -17.42 -3.08
CA ILE A 237 -4.73 -16.95 -4.47
C ILE A 237 -5.89 -15.96 -4.65
N PHE A 238 -5.62 -14.84 -5.31
CA PHE A 238 -6.60 -13.79 -5.60
C PHE A 238 -6.81 -13.63 -7.10
N GLN A 239 -7.97 -13.09 -7.49
CA GLN A 239 -8.29 -12.89 -8.90
C GLN A 239 -7.24 -12.02 -9.59
N GLY A 240 -6.84 -12.42 -10.80
CA GLY A 240 -5.85 -11.70 -11.59
C GLY A 240 -4.41 -11.81 -11.05
N GLN A 241 -4.19 -12.46 -9.90
CA GLN A 241 -2.85 -12.71 -9.38
C GLN A 241 -2.32 -14.07 -9.83
N ARG A 242 -1.14 -14.05 -10.45
CA ARG A 242 -0.43 -15.26 -10.84
C ARG A 242 0.28 -15.88 -9.64
N SER A 243 0.00 -17.15 -9.37
CA SER A 243 0.78 -17.97 -8.44
C SER A 243 1.66 -18.97 -9.19
N LEU A 244 2.87 -19.20 -8.67
CA LEU A 244 3.89 -20.02 -9.31
C LEU A 244 4.36 -21.14 -8.38
N VAL A 245 4.33 -22.37 -8.89
CA VAL A 245 4.93 -23.53 -8.24
C VAL A 245 6.04 -24.09 -9.11
N TYR A 246 7.22 -24.29 -8.52
CA TYR A 246 8.32 -24.96 -9.18
C TYR A 246 8.52 -26.33 -8.54
N ALA A 247 8.68 -27.38 -9.33
CA ALA A 247 8.99 -28.71 -8.83
C ALA A 247 10.04 -29.41 -9.69
N GLN A 248 10.99 -30.07 -9.05
CA GLN A 248 11.96 -30.95 -9.69
C GLN A 248 11.39 -32.36 -9.76
N LEU A 249 11.36 -32.95 -10.94
CA LEU A 249 10.92 -34.32 -11.16
C LEU A 249 12.14 -35.25 -11.06
N THR A 250 12.00 -36.36 -10.36
CA THR A 250 13.05 -37.39 -10.26
C THR A 250 12.46 -38.77 -10.55
N GLY A 251 13.29 -39.66 -11.09
CA GLY A 251 12.88 -41.03 -11.44
C GLY A 251 12.89 -41.29 -12.95
N GLN A 252 12.46 -42.50 -13.32
CA GLN A 252 12.40 -42.95 -14.72
C GLN A 252 10.94 -43.23 -15.11
N SER A 253 10.57 -42.79 -16.31
CA SER A 253 9.25 -43.00 -16.89
C SER A 253 9.36 -43.34 -18.38
N SER A 254 8.32 -43.93 -18.97
CA SER A 254 8.24 -44.02 -20.42
C SER A 254 8.15 -42.62 -21.04
N GLU A 255 8.71 -42.46 -22.24
CA GLU A 255 8.81 -41.16 -22.94
C GLU A 255 7.45 -40.53 -23.30
N ALA A 256 6.36 -41.31 -23.25
CA ALA A 256 5.00 -40.87 -23.58
C ALA A 256 4.11 -40.65 -22.34
N ALA A 257 4.68 -40.68 -21.14
CA ALA A 257 3.89 -40.57 -19.91
C ALA A 257 3.50 -39.12 -19.60
N GLU A 258 2.26 -38.94 -19.16
CA GLU A 258 1.74 -37.67 -18.67
C GLU A 258 1.74 -37.65 -17.14
N GLY A 259 2.00 -36.47 -16.58
CA GLY A 259 1.76 -36.15 -15.18
C GLY A 259 0.54 -35.25 -15.04
N CYS A 260 -0.09 -35.25 -13.86
CA CYS A 260 -1.19 -34.36 -13.55
C CYS A 260 -0.92 -33.61 -12.24
N VAL A 261 -1.15 -32.30 -12.24
CA VAL A 261 -1.17 -31.47 -11.04
C VAL A 261 -2.61 -31.18 -10.67
N ARG A 262 -3.02 -31.61 -9.49
CA ARG A 262 -4.35 -31.40 -8.94
C ARG A 262 -4.29 -30.36 -7.83
N VAL A 263 -5.02 -29.26 -8.00
CA VAL A 263 -5.13 -28.20 -7.01
C VAL A 263 -6.51 -28.30 -6.37
N LYS A 264 -6.55 -28.65 -5.09
CA LYS A 264 -7.76 -28.58 -4.26
C LYS A 264 -7.74 -27.27 -3.48
N TYR A 265 -8.88 -26.61 -3.37
CA TYR A 265 -8.98 -25.32 -2.72
C TYR A 265 -10.40 -25.00 -2.28
N ASN A 266 -10.56 -23.95 -1.48
CA ASN A 266 -11.83 -23.43 -1.03
C ASN A 266 -12.01 -22.00 -1.55
N LEU A 267 -13.10 -21.76 -2.29
CA LEU A 267 -13.47 -20.44 -2.81
C LEU A 267 -14.82 -20.05 -2.23
N ALA A 268 -14.87 -18.97 -1.45
CA ALA A 268 -16.10 -18.46 -0.82
C ALA A 268 -16.90 -19.53 -0.05
N GLY A 269 -16.20 -20.46 0.63
CA GLY A 269 -16.81 -21.55 1.40
C GLY A 269 -17.15 -22.80 0.59
N HIS A 270 -16.92 -22.79 -0.73
CA HIS A 270 -17.18 -23.92 -1.60
C HIS A 270 -15.87 -24.66 -1.95
N PRO A 271 -15.73 -25.95 -1.55
CA PRO A 271 -14.58 -26.76 -1.94
C PRO A 271 -14.63 -27.02 -3.44
N SER A 272 -13.51 -26.73 -4.11
CA SER A 272 -13.34 -26.84 -5.55
C SER A 272 -12.03 -27.56 -5.88
N GLN A 273 -11.94 -28.07 -7.10
CA GLN A 273 -10.74 -28.74 -7.58
C GLN A 273 -10.48 -28.38 -9.05
N SER A 274 -9.22 -28.14 -9.38
CA SER A 274 -8.75 -27.98 -10.75
C SER A 274 -7.60 -28.95 -11.03
N GLN A 275 -7.45 -29.36 -12.29
CA GLN A 275 -6.40 -30.29 -12.70
C GLN A 275 -5.72 -29.77 -13.96
N VAL A 276 -4.40 -29.92 -14.02
CA VAL A 276 -3.57 -29.53 -15.16
C VAL A 276 -2.70 -30.72 -15.54
N ASN A 277 -2.89 -31.24 -16.74
CA ASN A 277 -2.05 -32.30 -17.29
C ASN A 277 -0.83 -31.69 -17.96
N PHE A 278 0.30 -32.38 -17.87
CA PHE A 278 1.54 -31.97 -18.51
C PHE A 278 2.33 -33.20 -18.98
N SER A 279 3.11 -33.03 -20.04
CA SER A 279 4.00 -34.08 -20.54
C SER A 279 5.22 -34.22 -19.65
N LEU A 280 5.62 -35.45 -19.34
CA LEU A 280 6.89 -35.72 -18.66
C LEU A 280 8.09 -35.66 -19.60
N LYS A 281 7.87 -35.62 -20.93
CA LYS A 281 8.94 -35.35 -21.90
C LYS A 281 9.37 -33.88 -21.76
N PRO A 282 10.63 -33.60 -21.39
CA PRO A 282 11.12 -32.23 -21.33
C PRO A 282 10.99 -31.56 -22.70
N ALA A 283 10.58 -30.29 -22.71
CA ALA A 283 10.57 -29.50 -23.93
C ALA A 283 12.01 -29.37 -24.47
N GLU A 284 12.18 -29.61 -25.76
CA GLU A 284 13.45 -29.43 -26.45
C GLU A 284 13.78 -27.91 -26.48
N ASP A 285 15.04 -27.57 -26.20
CA ASP A 285 15.59 -26.21 -26.37
C ASP A 285 15.09 -25.08 -25.43
N THR A 286 14.55 -25.39 -24.24
CA THR A 286 14.14 -24.34 -23.27
C THR A 286 15.30 -23.73 -22.44
N GLY A 287 16.53 -24.20 -22.65
CA GLY A 287 17.68 -23.87 -21.80
C GLY A 287 17.47 -24.25 -20.32
N LEU A 288 18.15 -23.54 -19.41
CA LEU A 288 18.09 -23.77 -17.95
C LEU A 288 17.28 -22.70 -17.20
N THR A 289 16.40 -21.97 -17.90
CA THR A 289 15.69 -20.82 -17.33
C THR A 289 14.77 -21.21 -16.18
N VAL A 290 13.96 -22.26 -16.37
CA VAL A 290 13.03 -22.74 -15.33
C VAL A 290 13.81 -23.33 -14.15
N HIS A 291 14.90 -24.05 -14.40
CA HIS A 291 15.81 -24.54 -13.35
C HIS A 291 16.37 -23.41 -12.50
N ARG A 292 16.83 -22.31 -13.13
CA ARG A 292 17.34 -21.13 -12.42
C ARG A 292 16.26 -20.39 -11.64
N LEU A 293 15.04 -20.30 -12.16
CA LEU A 293 13.91 -19.71 -11.44
C LEU A 293 13.51 -20.54 -10.22
N GLY A 294 13.43 -21.87 -10.37
CA GLY A 294 13.21 -22.80 -9.27
C GLY A 294 14.32 -22.74 -8.23
N ALA A 295 15.58 -22.73 -8.66
CA ALA A 295 16.75 -22.57 -7.78
C ALA A 295 16.67 -21.26 -6.98
N ARG A 296 16.38 -20.15 -7.67
CA ARG A 296 16.25 -18.82 -7.06
C ARG A 296 15.14 -18.79 -6.03
N SER A 297 13.99 -19.42 -6.32
CA SER A 297 12.87 -19.53 -5.39
C SER A 297 13.27 -20.30 -4.13
N LEU A 298 13.94 -21.44 -4.29
CA LEU A 298 14.39 -22.28 -3.19
C LEU A 298 15.46 -21.58 -2.33
N ILE A 299 16.48 -20.98 -2.96
CA ILE A 299 17.53 -20.21 -2.27
C ILE A 299 16.90 -19.12 -1.39
N ARG A 300 15.93 -18.36 -1.94
CA ARG A 300 15.25 -17.30 -1.19
C ARG A 300 14.47 -17.82 0.01
N SER A 301 13.83 -18.98 -0.12
CA SER A 301 13.10 -19.61 1.00
C SER A 301 14.06 -19.98 2.14
N LEU A 302 15.18 -20.62 1.79
CA LEU A 302 16.20 -21.02 2.76
C LEU A 302 16.85 -19.81 3.45
N GLU A 303 17.05 -18.71 2.73
CA GLU A 303 17.59 -17.46 3.30
C GLU A 303 16.62 -16.77 4.27
N VAL A 304 15.31 -17.01 4.18
CA VAL A 304 14.28 -16.44 5.08
C VAL A 304 14.09 -17.31 6.33
N GLU A 305 14.24 -18.63 6.20
CA GLU A 305 14.15 -19.58 7.33
C GLU A 305 15.26 -19.36 8.37
N GLN A 306 16.37 -18.75 7.95
CA GLN A 306 17.43 -18.32 8.83
C GLN A 306 16.99 -17.11 9.68
N LYS A 307 16.81 -17.32 10.98
CA LYS A 307 16.44 -16.24 11.91
C LYS A 307 17.62 -15.30 12.17
N ASP A 308 17.37 -13.99 12.16
CA ASP A 308 18.32 -12.99 12.64
C ASP A 308 18.62 -13.24 14.13
N GLY A 309 19.90 -13.32 14.48
CA GLY A 309 20.38 -13.48 15.85
C GLY A 309 20.67 -14.91 16.32
N GLU A 310 20.27 -15.95 15.58
CA GLU A 310 20.69 -17.33 15.84
C GLU A 310 22.02 -17.64 15.12
N LYS A 311 22.82 -18.59 15.66
CA LYS A 311 24.03 -19.07 14.98
C LYS A 311 23.63 -19.54 13.57
N VAL A 312 24.38 -19.07 12.57
CA VAL A 312 24.24 -19.54 11.19
C VAL A 312 24.22 -21.06 11.18
N ASP A 313 23.10 -21.65 10.75
CA ASP A 313 23.05 -23.09 10.51
C ASP A 313 24.02 -23.39 9.36
N GLU A 314 25.20 -23.89 9.71
CA GLU A 314 26.23 -24.25 8.75
C GLU A 314 25.74 -25.32 7.76
N GLY A 315 24.78 -26.16 8.15
CA GLY A 315 24.13 -27.11 7.24
C GLY A 315 23.31 -26.40 6.17
N LEU A 316 22.45 -25.45 6.59
CA LEU A 316 21.66 -24.62 5.69
C LEU A 316 22.53 -23.78 4.75
N ARG A 317 23.56 -23.12 5.32
CA ARG A 317 24.52 -22.32 4.55
C ARG A 317 25.20 -23.15 3.47
N LYS A 318 25.71 -24.34 3.82
CA LYS A 318 26.36 -25.25 2.87
C LYS A 318 25.41 -25.66 1.74
N LYS A 319 24.15 -25.96 2.07
CA LYS A 319 23.11 -26.29 1.10
C LYS A 319 22.81 -25.13 0.15
N VAL A 320 22.71 -23.90 0.65
CA VAL A 320 22.50 -22.70 -0.18
C VAL A 320 23.68 -22.46 -1.13
N VAL A 321 24.92 -22.57 -0.63
CA VAL A 321 26.13 -22.44 -1.45
C VAL A 321 26.17 -23.50 -2.56
N GLU A 322 25.91 -24.76 -2.23
CA GLU A 322 25.89 -25.85 -3.19
C GLU A 322 24.83 -25.61 -4.29
N LEU A 323 23.60 -25.27 -3.90
CA LEU A 323 22.52 -24.98 -4.83
C LEU A 323 22.83 -23.78 -5.74
N SER A 324 23.40 -22.73 -5.16
CA SER A 324 23.83 -21.52 -5.88
C SER A 324 24.89 -21.83 -6.93
N VAL A 325 25.93 -22.58 -6.57
CA VAL A 325 27.02 -22.95 -7.49
C VAL A 325 26.53 -23.88 -8.59
N GLN A 326 25.72 -24.90 -8.26
CA GLN A 326 25.19 -25.85 -9.24
C GLN A 326 24.23 -25.20 -10.24
N SER A 327 23.41 -24.24 -9.80
CA SER A 327 22.43 -23.58 -10.67
C SER A 327 22.96 -22.32 -11.37
N GLY A 328 24.09 -21.78 -10.93
CA GLY A 328 24.61 -20.49 -11.38
C GLY A 328 23.70 -19.32 -10.97
N VAL A 329 23.06 -19.40 -9.80
CA VAL A 329 22.18 -18.35 -9.25
C VAL A 329 22.83 -17.78 -8.00
N SER A 330 23.02 -16.45 -7.95
CA SER A 330 23.63 -15.78 -6.79
C SER A 330 22.76 -15.94 -5.53
N SER A 331 23.42 -16.11 -4.38
CA SER A 331 22.82 -16.13 -3.04
C SER A 331 23.47 -15.07 -2.16
N ALA A 332 23.01 -14.93 -0.92
CA ALA A 332 23.67 -14.12 0.11
C ALA A 332 25.08 -14.62 0.48
N TYR A 333 25.45 -15.86 0.10
CA TYR A 333 26.72 -16.51 0.45
C TYR A 333 27.68 -16.68 -0.73
N THR A 334 27.26 -16.30 -1.94
CA THR A 334 28.02 -16.53 -3.16
C THR A 334 28.07 -15.26 -4.01
N ALA A 335 29.14 -15.13 -4.80
CA ALA A 335 29.33 -13.99 -5.68
C ALA A 335 29.94 -14.43 -7.01
N PHE A 336 29.63 -13.70 -8.08
CA PHE A 336 30.32 -13.84 -9.35
C PHE A 336 31.63 -13.06 -9.32
N ILE A 337 32.72 -13.74 -9.64
CA ILE A 337 34.05 -13.14 -9.73
C ILE A 337 34.39 -12.97 -11.21
N ALA A 338 34.81 -11.77 -11.59
CA ALA A 338 35.29 -11.49 -12.93
C ALA A 338 36.69 -12.10 -13.10
N VAL A 339 36.86 -12.90 -14.15
CA VAL A 339 38.12 -13.53 -14.52
C VAL A 339 38.53 -13.01 -15.89
N ASN A 340 39.78 -12.55 -16.01
CA ASN A 340 40.31 -12.08 -17.27
C ASN A 340 40.49 -13.27 -18.24
N LYS A 341 39.91 -13.17 -19.44
CA LYS A 341 39.91 -14.25 -20.43
C LYS A 341 41.30 -14.60 -20.96
N SER A 342 42.25 -13.64 -21.00
CA SER A 342 43.56 -13.87 -21.61
C SER A 342 44.53 -14.62 -20.70
N ASN A 343 44.56 -14.29 -19.41
CA ASN A 343 45.46 -14.92 -18.43
C ASN A 343 44.74 -15.87 -17.45
N LYS A 344 43.40 -15.97 -17.50
CA LYS A 344 42.56 -16.75 -16.57
C LYS A 344 42.73 -16.36 -15.10
N GLU A 345 43.25 -15.17 -14.83
CA GLU A 345 43.41 -14.67 -13.47
C GLU A 345 42.16 -13.90 -13.02
N THR A 346 41.82 -14.03 -11.74
CA THR A 346 40.76 -13.24 -11.11
C THR A 346 41.15 -11.77 -11.13
N ILE A 347 40.23 -10.88 -11.47
CA ILE A 347 40.44 -9.45 -11.33
C ILE A 347 40.53 -9.14 -9.82
N GLN A 348 41.72 -8.80 -9.35
CA GLN A 348 41.97 -8.42 -7.96
C GLN A 348 42.10 -6.90 -7.85
N GLY A 349 41.44 -6.33 -6.85
CA GLY A 349 41.50 -4.91 -6.54
C GLY A 349 40.48 -4.52 -5.46
N PRO A 350 40.68 -3.41 -4.75
CA PRO A 350 39.70 -2.93 -3.80
C PRO A 350 38.39 -2.63 -4.54
N LEU A 351 37.26 -3.06 -3.98
CA LEU A 351 35.95 -2.63 -4.44
C LEU A 351 35.87 -1.11 -4.27
N VAL A 352 35.99 -0.37 -5.38
CA VAL A 352 35.81 1.07 -5.36
C VAL A 352 34.32 1.34 -5.32
N ARG A 353 33.78 1.63 -4.13
CA ARG A 353 32.42 2.13 -3.99
C ARG A 353 32.34 3.48 -4.68
N ARG A 354 31.77 3.50 -5.88
CA ARG A 354 31.42 4.73 -6.56
C ARG A 354 30.02 5.12 -6.12
N ASN A 355 29.92 6.15 -5.27
CA ASN A 355 28.62 6.75 -4.99
C ASN A 355 28.14 7.41 -6.28
N VAL A 356 27.18 6.78 -6.95
CA VAL A 356 26.44 7.43 -8.03
C VAL A 356 25.58 8.49 -7.34
N PRO A 357 25.74 9.78 -7.67
CA PRO A 357 24.90 10.81 -7.10
C PRO A 357 23.45 10.49 -7.46
N ALA A 358 22.63 10.16 -6.46
CA ALA A 358 21.18 10.28 -6.64
C ALA A 358 20.90 11.77 -6.92
N PRO A 359 19.93 12.12 -7.79
CA PRO A 359 19.54 13.50 -7.99
C PRO A 359 19.26 14.12 -6.62
N ARG A 360 20.09 15.10 -6.26
CA ARG A 360 20.07 15.77 -4.97
C ARG A 360 18.74 16.51 -4.90
N MET A 361 17.75 16.00 -4.17
CA MET A 361 16.61 16.83 -3.78
C MET A 361 17.20 17.93 -2.91
N MET A 362 17.06 19.17 -3.38
CA MET A 362 17.70 20.34 -2.80
C MET A 362 17.21 20.49 -1.36
N MET A 363 18.08 20.14 -0.42
CA MET A 363 17.88 20.32 1.02
C MET A 363 17.94 21.83 1.30
N MET A 364 16.88 22.55 0.98
CA MET A 364 16.77 23.99 1.17
C MET A 364 15.45 24.33 1.85
N CYS A 365 15.13 23.69 2.99
CA CYS A 365 14.01 24.10 3.85
C CYS A 365 14.22 23.86 5.36
N CYS A 366 15.37 23.39 5.85
CA CYS A 366 15.56 23.12 7.29
C CYS A 366 16.53 24.05 8.03
N ALA A 367 16.85 25.22 7.48
CA ALA A 367 17.76 26.18 8.12
C ALA A 367 17.08 27.51 8.48
N MET A 368 15.90 27.47 9.08
CA MET A 368 15.35 28.54 9.92
C MET A 368 14.43 27.81 10.92
N SER A 369 14.86 27.45 12.12
CA SER A 369 14.61 28.24 13.32
C SER A 369 15.17 27.49 14.54
N ALA A 370 16.11 28.09 15.29
CA ALA A 370 16.23 28.02 16.75
C ALA A 370 17.60 28.58 17.20
N PRO A 371 17.66 29.62 18.06
CA PRO A 371 18.88 29.97 18.76
C PRO A 371 19.01 29.11 20.03
N VAL A 372 20.11 28.37 20.16
CA VAL A 372 20.53 27.73 21.42
C VAL A 372 21.60 28.64 22.06
N PRO A 373 21.50 29.03 23.34
CA PRO A 373 22.57 29.78 23.99
C PRO A 373 23.64 28.80 24.49
N GLN A 374 24.85 28.85 23.92
CA GLN A 374 26.01 28.15 24.47
C GLN A 374 26.92 29.10 25.24
N ARG A 375 26.91 28.89 26.56
CA ARG A 375 27.86 29.40 27.54
C ARG A 375 29.19 28.67 27.34
N PHE A 376 30.22 29.36 26.85
CA PHE A 376 31.57 28.80 26.70
C PHE A 376 32.37 28.97 27.99
N GLN A 377 32.74 27.86 28.62
CA GLN A 377 33.92 27.75 29.48
C GLN A 377 35.13 27.46 28.58
N SER A 378 36.17 28.26 28.75
CA SER A 378 37.45 28.18 28.04
C SER A 378 38.31 27.03 28.55
N CYS A 379 38.93 26.28 27.64
CA CYS A 379 40.21 25.61 27.87
C CYS A 379 41.05 25.69 26.59
N ASN A 380 42.26 26.23 26.74
CA ASN A 380 43.30 26.40 25.74
C ASN A 380 43.75 25.06 25.11
N PHE A 381 44.22 25.07 23.85
CA PHE A 381 45.62 24.73 23.55
C PHE A 381 46.00 25.01 22.08
N ALA A 382 47.16 25.67 21.97
CA ALA A 382 48.12 25.91 20.88
C ALA A 382 47.95 25.31 19.47
N GLY A 383 48.36 26.10 18.47
CA GLY A 383 48.96 25.57 17.23
C GLY A 383 48.93 26.50 16.01
N PHE A 384 50.00 27.30 15.84
CA PHE A 384 50.68 27.69 14.57
C PHE A 384 49.86 27.73 13.26
N SER A 385 49.67 28.82 12.51
CA SER A 385 50.60 29.78 11.89
C SER A 385 50.31 29.84 10.39
N ARG A 386 49.89 31.00 9.85
CA ARG A 386 50.39 31.70 8.63
C ARG A 386 49.41 32.78 8.13
N PRO A 387 49.86 33.77 7.32
CA PRO A 387 49.75 35.17 7.69
C PRO A 387 48.89 36.04 6.75
N GLU A 388 48.68 37.25 7.26
CA GLU A 388 48.34 38.55 6.68
C GLU A 388 48.64 38.77 5.18
N PHE A 389 47.77 39.50 4.48
CA PHE A 389 47.89 40.97 4.31
C PHE A 389 46.77 41.52 3.41
N GLY A 390 46.17 42.65 3.80
CA GLY A 390 45.14 43.35 3.03
C GLY A 390 44.38 44.44 3.78
N GLN A 391 45.11 45.35 4.43
CA GLN A 391 44.68 46.70 4.85
C GLN A 391 44.29 47.55 3.60
N ILE A 392 43.44 48.60 3.55
CA ILE A 392 42.85 49.54 4.52
C ILE A 392 41.71 50.38 3.84
N MET A 393 40.58 50.53 4.55
CA MET A 393 39.70 51.73 4.82
C MET A 393 38.96 52.53 3.69
N PRO A 394 37.91 53.35 4.01
CA PRO A 394 37.12 53.48 5.27
C PRO A 394 35.58 53.53 5.12
N VAL A 395 34.97 53.27 6.28
CA VAL A 395 33.74 53.75 6.92
C VAL A 395 33.00 54.95 6.29
N ALA A 396 31.68 54.79 6.13
CA ALA A 396 30.70 55.85 6.36
C ALA A 396 29.56 55.29 7.21
N ASP A 397 29.47 55.80 8.44
CA ASP A 397 28.36 55.59 9.37
C ASP A 397 27.07 56.17 8.79
N MET A 398 25.99 55.38 8.80
CA MET A 398 24.64 55.91 8.73
C MET A 398 23.79 55.20 9.77
N ALA A 399 23.80 55.78 10.97
CA ALA A 399 22.85 55.46 12.03
C ALA A 399 21.45 55.92 11.61
N LEU A 400 20.44 55.04 11.71
CA LEU A 400 19.04 55.43 11.83
C LEU A 400 18.31 54.43 12.73
N SER A 401 18.17 54.89 13.98
CA SER A 401 17.02 54.77 14.89
C SER A 401 16.05 53.59 14.72
N SER A 402 16.01 52.82 15.80
CA SER A 402 14.86 52.09 16.31
C SER A 402 13.58 52.92 16.31
N ASP A 403 12.50 52.37 15.78
CA ASP A 403 11.16 52.73 16.22
C ASP A 403 10.33 51.46 16.40
N SER A 404 9.98 51.20 17.65
CA SER A 404 9.15 50.10 18.10
C SER A 404 7.69 50.54 18.07
N SER A 405 6.87 49.93 17.21
CA SER A 405 5.43 49.96 17.37
C SER A 405 4.90 48.52 17.39
N SER A 406 4.46 48.12 18.57
CA SER A 406 3.74 46.89 18.85
C SER A 406 2.34 46.98 18.26
N LYS A 407 2.04 46.11 17.29
CA LYS A 407 0.67 45.70 16.99
C LYS A 407 0.56 44.21 17.25
N GLU A 408 -0.32 43.87 18.17
CA GLU A 408 -0.79 42.51 18.40
C GLU A 408 -1.61 42.12 17.16
N ASP A 409 -1.02 41.32 16.27
CA ASP A 409 -1.78 40.67 15.21
C ASP A 409 -2.49 39.45 15.82
N GLU A 410 -3.82 39.53 15.89
CA GLU A 410 -4.67 38.36 16.09
C GLU A 410 -4.32 37.31 15.03
N ALA A 411 -4.03 36.10 15.49
CA ALA A 411 -3.69 34.97 14.64
C ALA A 411 -4.88 34.63 13.72
N VAL A 412 -4.83 35.12 12.48
CA VAL A 412 -5.67 34.64 11.39
C VAL A 412 -5.29 33.19 11.13
N VAL A 413 -6.17 32.27 11.53
CA VAL A 413 -6.11 30.86 11.11
C VAL A 413 -6.14 30.84 9.58
N PRO A 414 -5.14 30.26 8.89
CA PRO A 414 -5.18 30.19 7.45
C PRO A 414 -6.40 29.37 7.02
N GLU A 415 -7.35 29.99 6.31
CA GLU A 415 -8.43 29.25 5.65
C GLU A 415 -7.79 28.22 4.71
N GLN A 416 -8.07 26.94 4.96
CA GLN A 416 -7.66 25.87 4.06
C GLN A 416 -8.29 26.13 2.68
N PRO A 417 -7.57 25.81 1.58
CA PRO A 417 -8.14 25.92 0.24
C PRO A 417 -9.46 25.13 0.17
N PRO A 418 -10.43 25.57 -0.67
CA PRO A 418 -11.70 24.89 -0.79
C PRO A 418 -11.47 23.43 -1.16
N ARG A 419 -11.96 22.52 -0.30
CA ARG A 419 -11.85 21.07 -0.53
C ARG A 419 -12.49 20.71 -1.86
N ASP A 420 -11.90 19.75 -2.56
CA ASP A 420 -12.49 19.18 -3.78
C ASP A 420 -13.95 18.77 -3.51
N PRO A 421 -14.92 19.13 -4.38
CA PRO A 421 -16.33 18.84 -4.16
C PRO A 421 -16.64 17.35 -3.91
N LEU A 422 -15.89 16.43 -4.52
CA LEU A 422 -16.07 15.00 -4.27
C LEU A 422 -15.65 14.65 -2.84
N LEU A 423 -14.49 15.12 -2.37
CA LEU A 423 -14.06 14.93 -0.97
C LEU A 423 -15.02 15.55 0.04
N GLN A 424 -15.64 16.70 -0.30
CA GLN A 424 -16.68 17.31 0.55
C GLN A 424 -17.92 16.41 0.64
N LEU A 425 -18.38 15.83 -0.47
CA LEU A 425 -19.52 14.90 -0.42
C LEU A 425 -19.16 13.63 0.38
N VAL A 426 -17.95 13.10 0.17
CA VAL A 426 -17.45 11.90 0.86
C VAL A 426 -17.38 12.10 2.38
N SER A 427 -16.94 13.28 2.84
CA SER A 427 -16.82 13.55 4.28
C SER A 427 -18.17 13.51 5.01
N LEU A 428 -19.26 13.83 4.31
CA LEU A 428 -20.63 13.85 4.83
C LEU A 428 -21.30 12.47 4.92
N GLN A 429 -20.72 11.44 4.30
CA GLN A 429 -21.30 10.09 4.36
C GLN A 429 -21.19 9.53 5.77
N LYS A 430 -22.26 8.99 6.34
CA LYS A 430 -22.22 8.25 7.60
C LYS A 430 -21.49 6.92 7.43
N ALA A 431 -21.00 6.34 8.52
CA ALA A 431 -20.36 5.02 8.49
C ALA A 431 -21.29 3.94 7.93
N SER A 432 -22.61 4.06 8.09
CA SER A 432 -23.59 3.14 7.51
C SER A 432 -23.63 3.16 5.97
N GLY A 433 -23.11 4.22 5.34
CA GLY A 433 -23.18 4.44 3.89
C GLY A 433 -24.24 5.47 3.45
N CYS A 434 -25.11 5.94 4.35
CA CYS A 434 -26.13 6.93 3.99
C CYS A 434 -25.63 8.37 4.10
N TRP A 435 -26.36 9.29 3.47
CA TRP A 435 -26.23 10.73 3.67
C TRP A 435 -27.50 11.29 4.31
N LEU A 436 -27.32 12.08 5.36
CA LEU A 436 -28.41 12.85 5.95
C LEU A 436 -28.64 14.11 5.12
N LEU A 437 -29.90 14.38 4.77
CA LEU A 437 -30.26 15.64 4.12
C LEU A 437 -30.17 16.79 5.12
N ASP A 438 -29.07 17.53 5.08
CA ASP A 438 -28.85 18.76 5.85
C ASP A 438 -28.31 19.90 4.96
N ALA A 439 -28.04 21.05 5.56
CA ALA A 439 -27.49 22.20 4.85
C ALA A 439 -26.11 21.94 4.25
N ALA A 440 -25.29 21.09 4.88
CA ALA A 440 -23.96 20.76 4.38
C ALA A 440 -24.03 19.88 3.14
N LEU A 441 -24.93 18.88 3.13
CA LEU A 441 -25.19 18.07 1.94
C LEU A 441 -25.77 18.91 0.81
N ALA A 442 -26.76 19.77 1.09
CA ALA A 442 -27.31 20.66 0.09
C ALA A 442 -26.21 21.54 -0.55
N ALA A 443 -25.34 22.12 0.27
CA ALA A 443 -24.21 22.91 -0.20
C ALA A 443 -23.21 22.10 -1.04
N ALA A 444 -22.88 20.86 -0.63
CA ALA A 444 -22.02 19.96 -1.40
C ALA A 444 -22.60 19.60 -2.77
N LEU A 445 -23.93 19.56 -2.89
CA LEU A 445 -24.66 19.34 -4.15
C LEU A 445 -24.82 20.63 -4.98
N GLY A 446 -24.36 21.78 -4.48
CA GLY A 446 -24.52 23.09 -5.12
C GLY A 446 -25.95 23.63 -5.07
N LYS A 447 -26.70 23.29 -4.03
CA LYS A 447 -28.12 23.66 -3.82
C LYS A 447 -28.35 24.29 -2.44
N THR A 448 -29.48 24.95 -2.25
CA THR A 448 -29.94 25.40 -0.93
C THR A 448 -30.79 24.33 -0.23
N SER A 449 -30.92 24.42 1.09
CA SER A 449 -31.79 23.51 1.87
C SER A 449 -33.24 23.53 1.38
N GLU A 450 -33.75 24.70 0.98
CA GLU A 450 -35.12 24.84 0.46
C GLU A 450 -35.30 24.18 -0.91
N GLU A 451 -34.29 24.27 -1.78
CA GLU A 451 -34.31 23.66 -3.11
C GLU A 451 -34.32 22.13 -3.04
N VAL A 452 -33.59 21.53 -2.09
CA VAL A 452 -33.53 20.08 -1.93
C VAL A 452 -34.74 19.49 -1.18
N GLU A 453 -35.43 20.27 -0.34
CA GLU A 453 -36.61 19.81 0.39
C GLU A 453 -37.90 19.86 -0.44
N LYS A 454 -38.06 20.85 -1.31
CA LYS A 454 -39.26 21.05 -2.13
C LYS A 454 -39.68 19.82 -2.98
N PRO A 455 -38.77 19.13 -3.69
CA PRO A 455 -39.13 17.96 -4.51
C PRO A 455 -39.17 16.64 -3.74
N LYS A 456 -38.93 16.65 -2.42
CA LYS A 456 -38.87 15.41 -1.61
C LYS A 456 -40.25 14.73 -1.55
N PRO A 457 -40.37 13.43 -1.90
CA PRO A 457 -41.62 12.70 -1.72
C PRO A 457 -42.05 12.63 -0.25
N ALA A 458 -43.35 12.75 0.01
CA ALA A 458 -43.90 12.92 1.37
C ALA A 458 -43.66 11.70 2.29
N SER A 459 -43.57 10.49 1.74
CA SER A 459 -43.36 9.24 2.48
C SER A 459 -41.89 8.86 2.69
N VAL A 460 -40.95 9.61 2.10
CA VAL A 460 -39.53 9.24 2.07
C VAL A 460 -38.75 9.95 3.18
N ASN A 461 -37.96 9.16 3.92
CA ASN A 461 -37.07 9.63 4.97
C ASN A 461 -35.98 10.55 4.38
N GLN A 462 -35.57 11.57 5.14
CA GLN A 462 -34.49 12.49 4.77
C GLN A 462 -33.18 11.76 4.44
N GLU A 463 -32.86 10.67 5.13
CA GLU A 463 -31.64 9.89 4.85
C GLU A 463 -31.72 9.15 3.50
N VAL A 464 -32.89 8.58 3.16
CA VAL A 464 -33.08 7.91 1.86
C VAL A 464 -33.01 8.94 0.74
N TRP A 465 -33.68 10.08 0.91
CA TRP A 465 -33.65 11.17 -0.07
C TRP A 465 -32.25 11.75 -0.27
N GLY A 466 -31.54 12.07 0.82
CA GLY A 466 -30.17 12.57 0.77
C GLY A 466 -29.22 11.59 0.10
N THR A 467 -29.36 10.29 0.39
CA THR A 467 -28.54 9.24 -0.22
C THR A 467 -28.80 9.10 -1.71
N ILE A 468 -30.06 9.15 -2.17
CA ILE A 468 -30.40 9.12 -3.60
C ILE A 468 -29.83 10.34 -4.32
N LEU A 469 -29.94 11.54 -3.74
CA LEU A 469 -29.37 12.76 -4.33
C LEU A 469 -27.85 12.68 -4.45
N ALA A 470 -27.16 12.19 -3.43
CA ALA A 470 -25.71 11.99 -3.46
C ALA A 470 -25.30 10.99 -4.56
N LEU A 471 -26.02 9.87 -4.70
CA LEU A 471 -25.78 8.88 -5.75
C LEU A 471 -26.00 9.46 -7.16
N ILE A 472 -27.09 10.21 -7.38
CA ILE A 472 -27.33 10.89 -8.66
C ILE A 472 -26.20 11.88 -8.96
N TRP A 473 -25.76 12.64 -7.97
CA TRP A 473 -24.67 13.61 -8.16
C TRP A 473 -23.36 12.93 -8.53
N LEU A 474 -22.99 11.83 -7.86
CA LEU A 474 -21.79 11.05 -8.18
C LEU A 474 -21.81 10.54 -9.63
N HIS A 475 -22.94 9.94 -10.04
CA HIS A 475 -23.12 9.40 -11.39
C HIS A 475 -23.35 10.46 -12.46
N GLY A 476 -23.83 11.66 -12.10
CA GLY A 476 -24.12 12.74 -13.02
C GLY A 476 -22.94 13.67 -13.27
N PHE A 477 -22.15 13.97 -12.22
CA PHE A 477 -21.11 15.01 -12.26
C PHE A 477 -19.68 14.51 -12.05
N LYS A 478 -19.49 13.28 -11.54
CA LYS A 478 -18.16 12.73 -11.20
C LYS A 478 -17.86 11.39 -11.87
N THR A 479 -18.42 11.16 -13.07
CA THR A 479 -18.19 9.91 -13.83
C THR A 479 -16.72 9.66 -14.17
N ASP A 480 -15.95 10.73 -14.37
CA ASP A 480 -14.51 10.71 -14.62
C ASP A 480 -13.70 10.18 -13.42
N ALA A 481 -14.21 10.39 -12.21
CA ALA A 481 -13.61 9.93 -10.96
C ALA A 481 -14.27 8.65 -10.41
N LYS A 482 -14.96 7.86 -11.25
CA LYS A 482 -15.68 6.65 -10.82
C LYS A 482 -14.84 5.68 -9.98
N GLU A 483 -13.55 5.57 -10.30
CA GLU A 483 -12.63 4.71 -9.54
C GLU A 483 -12.50 5.09 -8.06
N GLU A 484 -12.73 6.35 -7.71
CA GLU A 484 -12.59 6.88 -6.35
C GLU A 484 -13.83 6.61 -5.49
N TRP A 485 -15.03 6.70 -6.06
CA TRP A 485 -16.28 6.67 -5.28
C TRP A 485 -17.14 5.41 -5.46
N GLU A 486 -16.80 4.48 -6.37
CA GLU A 486 -17.65 3.30 -6.60
C GLU A 486 -17.87 2.45 -5.34
N LEU A 487 -16.83 2.25 -4.51
CA LEU A 487 -16.97 1.50 -3.25
C LEU A 487 -17.93 2.19 -2.28
N LEU A 488 -17.84 3.52 -2.21
CA LEU A 488 -18.68 4.39 -1.39
C LEU A 488 -20.14 4.36 -1.86
N ALA A 489 -20.37 4.38 -3.18
CA ALA A 489 -21.69 4.22 -3.78
C ALA A 489 -22.28 2.81 -3.54
N MET A 490 -21.50 1.74 -3.72
CA MET A 490 -21.96 0.37 -3.45
C MET A 490 -22.42 0.18 -2.00
N LYS A 491 -21.70 0.80 -1.05
CA LYS A 491 -22.09 0.79 0.37
C LYS A 491 -23.41 1.52 0.61
N ALA A 492 -23.60 2.68 -0.01
CA ALA A 492 -24.84 3.45 0.07
C ALA A 492 -26.04 2.70 -0.54
N VAL A 493 -25.83 2.04 -1.68
CA VAL A 493 -26.84 1.21 -2.35
C VAL A 493 -27.25 0.02 -1.48
N SER A 494 -26.27 -0.68 -0.90
CA SER A 494 -26.53 -1.76 0.06
C SER A 494 -27.37 -1.28 1.25
N TRP A 495 -27.07 -0.08 1.76
CA TRP A 495 -27.87 0.54 2.81
C TRP A 495 -29.31 0.85 2.36
N ILE A 496 -29.52 1.42 1.16
CA ILE A 496 -30.88 1.69 0.63
C ILE A 496 -31.69 0.41 0.49
N HIS A 497 -31.10 -0.66 -0.07
CA HIS A 497 -31.77 -1.97 -0.18
C HIS A 497 -32.21 -2.51 1.18
N ALA A 498 -31.39 -2.31 2.23
CA ALA A 498 -31.75 -2.71 3.59
C ALA A 498 -32.91 -1.90 4.19
N GLN A 499 -33.16 -0.67 3.74
CA GLN A 499 -34.28 0.15 4.22
C GLN A 499 -35.65 -0.25 3.63
N ASN A 500 -35.69 -1.09 2.59
CA ASN A 500 -36.92 -1.40 1.83
C ASN A 500 -37.72 -0.14 1.46
N ALA A 501 -37.03 0.92 1.04
CA ALA A 501 -37.63 2.23 0.82
C ALA A 501 -38.71 2.18 -0.28
N PRO A 502 -39.93 2.69 -0.04
CA PRO A 502 -40.95 2.82 -1.07
C PRO A 502 -40.58 3.97 -2.05
N LEU A 503 -41.07 3.89 -3.30
CA LEU A 503 -40.98 4.99 -4.29
C LEU A 503 -39.57 5.40 -4.74
N VAL A 504 -38.58 4.49 -4.68
CA VAL A 504 -37.21 4.77 -5.14
C VAL A 504 -37.17 5.33 -6.57
N THR A 505 -38.01 4.82 -7.47
CA THR A 505 -38.08 5.31 -8.86
C THR A 505 -38.53 6.78 -8.93
N GLU A 506 -39.55 7.17 -8.17
CA GLU A 506 -40.03 8.56 -8.11
C GLU A 506 -38.97 9.49 -7.49
N CYS A 507 -38.23 9.01 -6.49
CA CYS A 507 -37.09 9.74 -5.95
C CYS A 507 -36.00 9.97 -7.01
N VAL A 508 -35.67 8.95 -7.81
CA VAL A 508 -34.64 9.09 -8.85
C VAL A 508 -35.08 10.11 -9.91
N GLU A 509 -36.34 10.08 -10.33
CA GLU A 509 -36.89 11.06 -11.27
C GLU A 509 -36.88 12.49 -10.70
N ALA A 510 -37.36 12.68 -9.48
CA ALA A 510 -37.37 13.97 -8.80
C ALA A 510 -35.94 14.53 -8.57
N GLY A 511 -35.00 13.65 -8.20
CA GLY A 511 -33.60 14.01 -7.98
C GLY A 511 -32.87 14.40 -9.27
N ASN A 512 -33.13 13.66 -10.36
CA ASN A 512 -32.64 14.01 -11.69
C ASN A 512 -33.15 15.38 -12.15
N ALA A 513 -34.44 15.66 -11.95
CA ALA A 513 -35.02 16.97 -12.27
C ALA A 513 -34.39 18.10 -11.44
N LEU A 514 -34.14 17.88 -10.15
CA LEU A 514 -33.51 18.86 -9.26
C LEU A 514 -32.06 19.18 -9.65
N LEU A 515 -31.28 18.15 -9.95
CA LEU A 515 -29.86 18.26 -10.25
C LEU A 515 -29.58 18.54 -11.74
N GLY A 516 -30.58 18.44 -12.62
CA GLY A 516 -30.41 18.59 -14.06
C GLY A 516 -29.68 17.39 -14.70
N CYS A 517 -29.83 16.20 -14.11
CA CYS A 517 -29.21 14.96 -14.58
C CYS A 517 -30.24 14.05 -15.26
N SER A 518 -29.77 13.00 -15.94
CA SER A 518 -30.61 11.96 -16.54
C SER A 518 -30.03 10.57 -16.24
N VAL A 519 -29.76 10.30 -14.96
CA VAL A 519 -29.18 9.03 -14.51
C VAL A 519 -30.27 7.97 -14.38
N GLN A 520 -30.07 6.81 -15.01
CA GLN A 520 -30.99 5.68 -14.91
C GLN A 520 -30.88 4.99 -13.55
N LYS A 521 -32.02 4.50 -13.03
CA LYS A 521 -32.10 3.76 -11.77
C LYS A 521 -31.15 2.56 -11.73
N ASP A 522 -31.12 1.76 -12.80
CA ASP A 522 -30.24 0.58 -12.89
C ASP A 522 -28.75 0.94 -12.80
N LEU A 523 -28.37 2.12 -13.29
CA LEU A 523 -27.00 2.61 -13.21
C LEU A 523 -26.60 2.94 -11.77
N LEU A 524 -27.55 3.33 -10.92
CA LEU A 524 -27.36 3.56 -9.49
C LEU A 524 -27.31 2.25 -8.69
N GLY A 525 -27.63 1.09 -9.29
CA GLY A 525 -27.73 -0.19 -8.59
C GLY A 525 -28.94 -0.33 -7.66
N LEU A 526 -29.98 0.48 -7.87
CA LEU A 526 -31.20 0.56 -7.05
C LEU A 526 -32.39 -0.20 -7.62
#